data_AF-A0A2K3K721-F1
#
_entry.id   AF-A0A2K3K721-F1
#
_cell.length_a   1.000
_cell.length_b   1.000
_cell.length_c   1.000
_cell.angle_alpha   90.00
_cell.angle_beta   90.00
_cell.angle_gamma   90.00
#
_symmetry.space_group_name_H-M   'P 1'
#
loop_
_entity.id
_entity.type
_entity.pdbx_description
1 polymer ?
#
loop_
_entity_poly.entity_id
_entity_poly.type
_entity_poly.pdbx_seq_one_letter_code
_entity_poly.pdbx_strand_id
1 'polypeptide(L)' 'DIVAITLKNAVCDVLSRHGLDVLDIRGQGYDGARNMRGEWNGLQALFLKDCPYAYYIHCFVHRLQLALVAASREVFST' A
#
# COMPACT_ATOMS: atom_id res chain seq x y z
N ASP A 1 9.81 9.29 -10.20
CA ASP A 1 9.78 8.90 -8.77
C ASP A 1 8.68 9.64 -8.03
N ILE A 2 7.68 8.92 -7.52
CA ILE A 2 6.68 9.50 -6.62
C ILE A 2 7.26 9.42 -5.20
N VAL A 3 7.52 10.58 -4.61
CA VAL A 3 7.98 10.67 -3.22
C VAL A 3 6.81 10.29 -2.30
N ALA A 4 7.06 9.47 -1.28
CA ALA A 4 6.02 9.00 -0.35
C ALA A 4 5.18 10.14 0.26
N ILE A 5 5.79 11.31 0.48
CA ILE A 5 5.10 12.50 0.98
C ILE A 5 4.01 12.99 0.02
N THR A 6 4.27 12.97 -1.29
CA THR A 6 3.31 13.38 -2.32
C THR A 6 2.11 12.45 -2.30
N LEU A 7 2.35 11.14 -2.15
CA LEU A 7 1.30 10.15 -2.08
C LEU A 7 0.47 10.26 -0.80
N LYS A 8 1.13 10.49 0.36
CA LYS A 8 0.43 10.78 1.61
C LYS A 8 -0.51 11.96 1.45
N ASN A 9 -0.03 13.07 0.91
CA ASN A 9 -0.84 14.28 0.73
C ASN A 9 -2.05 14.01 -0.16
N ALA A 10 -1.88 13.28 -1.26
CA ALA A 10 -2.98 12.89 -2.14
C ALA A 10 -4.02 12.02 -1.43
N VAL A 11 -3.59 11.05 -0.62
CA VAL A 11 -4.50 10.21 0.17
C VAL A 11 -5.25 11.04 1.22
N CYS A 12 -4.56 11.92 1.96
CA CYS A 12 -5.19 12.80 2.96
C CYS A 12 -6.22 13.75 2.34
N ASP A 13 -5.93 14.30 1.15
CA ASP A 13 -6.86 15.15 0.41
C ASP A 13 -8.13 14.37 0.01
N VAL A 14 -7.99 13.13 -0.47
CA VAL A 14 -9.15 12.26 -0.77
C VAL A 14 -9.96 11.96 0.50
N LEU A 15 -9.32 11.55 1.59
CA LEU A 15 -10.01 11.28 2.86
C LEU A 15 -10.78 12.51 3.35
N SER A 16 -10.14 13.68 3.32
CA SER A 16 -10.75 14.95 3.76
C SER A 16 -11.98 15.32 2.94
N ARG A 17 -11.94 15.12 1.62
CA ARG A 17 -13.09 15.36 0.72
C ARG A 17 -14.28 14.47 1.03
N HIS A 18 -14.05 13.31 1.64
CA HIS A 18 -15.08 12.37 2.06
C HIS A 18 -15.43 12.48 3.55
N GLY A 19 -14.87 13.45 4.28
CA GLY A 19 -15.12 13.63 5.71
C GLY A 19 -14.55 12.50 6.58
N LEU A 20 -13.51 11.81 6.10
CA LEU A 20 -12.84 10.73 6.82
C LEU A 20 -11.57 11.29 7.48
N ASP A 21 -11.38 11.02 8.77
CA ASP A 21 -10.17 11.41 9.49
C ASP A 21 -9.05 10.37 9.25
N VAL A 22 -7.82 10.85 9.13
CA VAL A 22 -6.62 10.00 9.09
C VAL A 22 -6.49 9.18 10.37
N LEU A 23 -6.95 9.69 11.51
CA LEU A 23 -6.96 8.99 12.79
C LEU A 23 -7.89 7.77 12.82
N ASP A 24 -8.84 7.67 11.89
CA ASP A 24 -9.76 6.53 11.78
C ASP A 24 -9.16 5.38 10.97
N ILE A 25 -7.97 5.54 10.36
CA ILE A 25 -7.31 4.49 9.60
C ILE A 25 -6.91 3.33 10.52
N ARG A 26 -7.34 2.11 10.16
CA ARG A 26 -7.04 0.87 10.91
C ARG A 26 -6.05 -0.06 10.22
N GLY A 27 -5.77 0.19 8.94
CA GLY A 27 -4.92 -0.69 8.14
C GLY A 27 -4.46 -0.03 6.84
N GLN A 28 -3.28 -0.43 6.40
CA GLN A 28 -2.61 0.08 5.22
C GLN A 28 -2.08 -1.09 4.38
N GLY A 29 -2.71 -1.37 3.24
CA GLY A 29 -2.30 -2.46 2.36
C GLY A 29 -1.52 -1.96 1.15
N TYR A 30 -0.18 -2.05 1.16
CA TYR A 30 0.65 -1.59 0.04
C TYR A 30 1.60 -2.66 -0.49
N ASP A 31 2.08 -2.48 -1.72
CA ASP A 31 3.15 -3.32 -2.27
C ASP A 31 4.50 -3.07 -1.58
N GLY A 32 5.47 -3.92 -1.90
CA GLY A 32 6.82 -3.84 -1.35
C GLY A 32 7.69 -2.71 -1.92
N ALA A 33 7.14 -1.77 -2.69
CA ALA A 33 7.93 -0.68 -3.27
C ALA A 33 8.57 0.17 -2.16
N ARG A 34 9.78 0.68 -2.42
CA ARG A 34 10.59 1.41 -1.41
C ARG A 34 9.86 2.63 -0.83
N ASN A 35 9.11 3.34 -1.67
CA ASN A 35 8.30 4.49 -1.27
C ASN A 35 7.01 4.11 -0.52
N MET A 36 6.62 2.83 -0.51
CA MET A 36 5.43 2.32 0.20
C MET A 36 5.82 1.67 1.52
N ARG A 37 6.69 0.65 1.47
CA ARG A 37 7.16 -0.18 2.61
C ARG A 37 8.26 0.49 3.45
N GLY A 38 8.87 1.57 2.96
CA GLY A 38 10.01 2.19 3.62
C GLY A 38 9.74 2.51 5.11
N GLU A 39 10.63 2.04 5.99
CA GLU A 39 10.46 2.12 7.45
C GLU A 39 10.51 3.55 8.00
N TRP A 40 11.23 4.44 7.31
CA TRP A 40 11.45 5.82 7.78
C TRP A 40 10.74 6.85 6.91
N ASN A 41 10.76 6.64 5.59
CA ASN A 41 10.25 7.59 4.59
C ASN A 41 9.28 6.93 3.61
N GLY A 42 8.79 5.72 3.91
CA GLY A 42 7.74 5.09 3.13
C GLY A 42 6.36 5.58 3.57
N LEU A 43 5.37 5.40 2.69
CA LEU A 43 3.99 5.77 2.95
C LEU A 43 3.46 5.16 4.26
N GLN A 44 3.79 3.88 4.51
CA GLN A 44 3.50 3.19 5.76
C GLN A 44 3.97 4.00 6.98
N ALA A 45 5.25 4.39 6.99
CA ALA A 45 5.86 5.08 8.12
C ALA A 45 5.21 6.45 8.36
N LEU A 46 4.92 7.17 7.27
CA LEU A 46 4.34 8.50 7.35
C LEU A 46 2.91 8.49 7.89
N PHE A 47 2.10 7.46 7.59
CA PHE A 47 0.78 7.30 8.17
C PHE A 47 0.82 6.70 9.58
N LEU A 48 1.77 5.79 9.86
CA LEU A 48 1.93 5.22 11.19
C LEU A 48 2.31 6.30 12.23
N LYS A 49 3.07 7.32 11.80
CA LYS A 49 3.41 8.48 12.64
C LYS A 49 2.18 9.31 13.01
N ASP A 50 1.22 9.45 12.09
CA ASP A 50 0.02 10.26 12.31
C ASP A 50 -1.09 9.45 13.01
N CYS A 51 -1.24 8.17 12.64
CA CYS A 51 -2.20 7.23 13.21
C CYS A 51 -1.47 5.93 13.63
N PRO A 52 -1.11 5.78 14.91
CA PRO A 52 -0.41 4.59 15.42
C PRO A 52 -1.17 3.26 15.25
N TYR A 53 -2.47 3.33 14.98
CA TYR A 53 -3.34 2.17 14.77
C TYR A 53 -3.45 1.74 13.29
N ALA A 54 -2.80 2.46 12.38
CA ALA A 54 -2.82 2.19 10.95
C ALA A 54 -1.81 1.09 10.58
N TYR A 55 -2.09 -0.16 10.95
CA TYR A 55 -1.17 -1.28 10.75
C TYR A 55 -0.88 -1.55 9.27
N TYR A 56 0.38 -1.77 8.93
CA TYR A 56 0.75 -2.13 7.57
C TYR A 56 0.61 -3.62 7.29
N ILE A 57 0.06 -3.92 6.12
CA ILE A 57 -0.05 -5.26 5.57
C ILE A 57 0.60 -5.23 4.18
N HIS A 58 1.59 -6.09 3.97
CA HIS A 58 2.22 -6.23 2.67
C HIS A 58 1.25 -6.87 1.67
N CYS A 59 1.03 -6.21 0.54
CA CYS A 59 0.18 -6.68 -0.53
C CYS A 59 0.86 -7.79 -1.32
N PHE A 60 0.31 -9.00 -1.25
CA PHE A 60 0.80 -10.17 -1.98
C PHE A 60 0.15 -10.37 -3.36
N VAL A 61 -0.71 -9.45 -3.80
CA VAL A 61 -1.45 -9.56 -5.07
C VAL A 61 -0.51 -9.77 -6.25
N HIS A 62 0.65 -9.09 -6.27
CA HIS A 62 1.61 -9.26 -7.35
C HIS A 62 2.16 -10.70 -7.42
N ARG A 63 2.45 -11.31 -6.27
CA ARG A 63 2.93 -12.71 -6.21
C ARG A 63 1.83 -13.68 -6.61
N LEU A 64 0.59 -13.42 -6.20
CA LEU A 64 -0.56 -14.22 -6.59
C LEU A 64 -0.76 -14.18 -8.12
N GLN A 65 -0.70 -12.99 -8.71
CA GLN A 65 -0.85 -12.82 -10.15
C GLN A 65 0.23 -13.58 -10.92
N LEU A 66 1.50 -13.49 -10.49
CA LEU A 66 2.59 -14.22 -11.13
C LEU A 66 2.41 -15.74 -11.03
N ALA A 67 2.03 -16.25 -9.85
CA ALA A 67 1.78 -17.67 -9.66
C ALA A 67 0.62 -18.18 -10.54
N LEU A 68 -0.46 -17.41 -10.62
CA LEU A 68 -1.62 -17.74 -11.46
C LEU A 68 -1.24 -17.76 -12.95
N VAL A 69 -0.49 -16.76 -13.42
CA VAL A 69 -0.03 -16.69 -14.81
C VAL A 69 0.91 -17.87 -15.13
N ALA A 70 1.82 -18.22 -14.22
CA ALA A 70 2.73 -19.35 -14.40
C ALA A 70 1.95 -20.67 -14.49
N ALA A 71 1.07 -20.95 -13.53
CA ALA A 71 0.25 -22.16 -13.51
C ALA A 71 -0.66 -22.27 -14.75
N SER A 72 -1.27 -21.16 -15.18
CA SER A 72 -2.10 -21.14 -16.39
C SER A 72 -1.27 -21.51 -17.63
N ARG A 73 -0.05 -20.99 -17.77
CA ARG A 73 0.82 -21.30 -18.91
C ARG A 73 1.23 -22.76 -18.97
N GLU A 74 1.46 -23.41 -17.83
CA GLU A 74 1.75 -24.86 -17.78
C GLU A 74 0.56 -25.70 -18.28
N VAL A 75 -0.67 -25.31 -17.92
CA VAL A 75 -1.88 -25.99 -18.39
C VAL A 75 -2.10 -25.85 -19.90
N PHE A 76 -1.81 -24.67 -20.48
CA PHE A 76 -1.94 -24.46 -21.93
C PHE A 76 -0.77 -25.01 -22.75
N SER A 77 0.35 -25.36 -22.11
CA SER A 77 1.52 -25.97 -22.77
C SER A 77 1.51 -27.49 -22.72
N THR A 78 0.47 -28.10 -22.11
CA THR A 78 0.20 -29.55 -22.09
C THR A 78 -0.92 -29.86 -23.07
#